data_AF-A0A4R6VTP2-F1
#
_entry.id   AF-A0A4R6VTP2-F1
#
_cell.length_a   1.000
_cell.length_b   1.000
_cell.length_c   1.000
_cell.angle_alpha   90.00
_cell.angle_beta   90.00
_cell.angle_gamma   90.00
#
_symmetry.space_group_name_H-M   'P 1'
#
loop_
_entity.id
_entity.type
_entity.pdbx_description
1 polymer ?
#
loop_
_entity_poly.entity_id
_entity_poly.type
_entity_poly.pdbx_seq_one_letter_code
_entity_poly.pdbx_strand_id
1 'polypeptide(L)'
;MLLLIKWLAITAVVLAVPFGIWWTIDRSRRQALATTAPPAPPAPPAPPAPPAPPAPPVMPAPPVTPALRPARPPAPRRPPDGEPSTTPIPAPRAVLDPDREVVVTREEDHQDVLAGHHRPGATPTPVTVELWSSTVTRGKYRGDYAVEVRLDGRRIGELAAAMSARYRHLVDVAGPVRCRGVVTHDGRRGFQVDLKLPDVV
;
A
#
# COMPACT_ATOMS: atom_id res chain seq x y z
N MET A 1 -0.57 9.39 47.59
CA MET A 1 -1.17 8.87 46.35
C MET A 1 -1.32 9.93 45.25
N LEU A 2 -1.84 11.13 45.55
CA LEU A 2 -2.00 12.22 44.55
C LEU A 2 -0.68 12.69 43.90
N LEU A 3 0.45 12.63 44.62
CA LEU A 3 1.77 13.02 44.11
C LEU A 3 2.32 12.07 43.05
N LEU A 4 2.02 10.77 43.15
CA LEU A 4 2.48 9.76 42.19
C LEU A 4 1.76 9.92 40.84
N ILE A 5 0.47 10.27 40.87
CA ILE A 5 -0.35 10.53 39.67
C ILE A 5 0.14 11.79 38.95
N LYS A 6 0.47 12.86 39.69
CA LYS A 6 1.05 14.08 39.10
C LYS A 6 2.44 13.84 38.50
N TRP A 7 3.25 12.99 39.11
CA TRP A 7 4.57 12.66 38.59
C TRP A 7 4.48 11.87 37.27
N LEU A 8 3.60 10.86 37.20
CA LEU A 8 3.31 10.09 35.98
C LEU A 8 2.81 10.95 34.81
N ALA A 9 1.96 11.95 35.07
CA ALA A 9 1.45 12.85 34.04
C ALA A 9 2.56 13.73 33.42
N ILE A 10 3.52 14.18 34.23
CA ILE A 10 4.64 15.00 33.76
C ILE A 10 5.63 14.16 32.94
N THR A 11 5.89 12.90 33.33
CA THR A 11 6.75 12.00 32.55
C THR A 11 6.15 11.66 31.18
N ALA A 12 4.82 11.47 31.11
CA ALA A 12 4.12 11.21 29.85
C ALA A 12 4.19 12.41 28.88
N VAL A 13 4.10 13.64 29.39
CA VAL A 13 4.19 14.86 28.57
C VAL A 13 5.63 15.09 28.08
N VAL A 14 6.65 14.84 28.90
CA VAL A 14 8.06 15.06 28.52
C VAL A 14 8.55 14.05 27.47
N LEU A 15 7.99 12.84 27.44
CA LEU A 15 8.30 11.83 26.41
C LEU A 15 7.51 12.01 25.09
N ALA A 16 6.38 12.75 25.10
CA ALA A 16 5.59 13.01 23.90
C ALA A 16 6.12 14.17 23.03
N VAL A 17 6.87 15.10 23.62
CA VAL A 17 7.35 16.32 22.93
C VAL A 17 8.44 16.07 21.86
N PRO A 18 9.41 15.14 21.99
CA PRO A 18 10.43 14.99 20.94
C PRO A 18 9.92 14.33 19.65
N PHE A 19 8.81 13.57 19.68
CA PHE A 19 8.32 12.82 18.52
C PHE A 19 7.41 13.62 17.57
N GLY A 20 6.58 14.52 18.09
CA GLY A 20 5.77 15.43 17.25
C GLY A 20 6.62 16.45 16.48
N ILE A 21 7.74 16.87 17.07
CA ILE A 21 8.69 17.81 16.45
C ILE A 21 9.51 17.13 15.35
N TRP A 22 9.89 15.85 15.52
CA TRP A 22 10.64 15.12 14.49
C TRP A 22 9.78 14.75 13.27
N TRP A 23 8.50 14.40 13.47
CA TRP A 23 7.57 14.08 12.38
C TRP A 23 7.16 15.30 11.52
N THR A 24 7.01 16.48 12.14
CA THR A 24 6.74 17.72 11.40
C THR A 24 7.95 18.15 10.56
N ILE A 25 9.18 17.89 11.05
CA ILE A 25 10.42 18.21 10.33
C ILE A 25 10.64 17.27 9.12
N ASP A 26 10.31 15.98 9.20
CA ASP A 26 10.48 15.06 8.05
C ASP A 26 9.45 15.33 6.93
N ARG A 27 8.18 15.62 7.29
CA ARG A 27 7.15 16.01 6.31
C ARG A 27 7.47 17.37 5.65
N SER A 28 7.98 18.33 6.43
CA SER A 28 8.36 19.66 5.93
C SER A 28 9.64 19.63 5.09
N ARG A 29 10.63 18.77 5.42
CA ARG A 29 11.84 18.60 4.58
C ARG A 29 11.52 18.02 3.20
N ARG A 30 10.57 17.09 3.10
CA ARG A 30 10.15 16.53 1.81
C ARG A 30 9.32 17.52 0.98
N GLN A 31 8.59 18.44 1.61
CA GLN A 31 7.88 19.50 0.91
C GLN A 31 8.79 20.67 0.50
N ALA A 32 9.75 21.06 1.35
CA ALA A 32 10.66 22.18 1.07
C ALA A 32 11.66 21.90 -0.08
N LEU A 33 12.02 20.64 -0.32
CA LEU A 33 12.83 20.24 -1.47
C LEU A 33 12.12 20.40 -2.82
N ALA A 34 10.81 20.69 -2.83
CA ALA A 34 10.04 20.91 -4.06
C ALA A 34 9.82 22.39 -4.42
N THR A 35 10.21 23.34 -3.56
CA THR A 35 9.83 24.76 -3.76
C THR A 35 11.01 25.75 -3.79
N THR A 36 12.23 25.31 -3.47
CA THR A 36 13.40 26.17 -3.62
C THR A 36 14.53 25.43 -4.33
N ALA A 37 14.26 25.03 -5.57
CA ALA A 37 15.36 24.77 -6.49
C ALA A 37 16.07 26.12 -6.73
N PRO A 38 17.38 26.24 -6.47
CA PRO A 38 18.14 27.41 -6.91
C PRO A 38 17.94 27.59 -8.43
N PRO A 39 17.95 28.83 -8.97
CA PRO A 39 17.89 29.02 -10.41
C PRO A 39 18.97 28.17 -11.05
N ALA A 40 18.56 27.31 -11.99
CA ALA A 40 19.46 26.39 -12.64
C ALA A 40 20.65 27.19 -13.20
N PRO A 41 21.90 26.72 -13.02
CA PRO A 41 23.02 27.33 -13.72
C PRO A 41 22.70 27.35 -15.23
N PRO A 42 23.13 28.39 -15.97
CA PRO A 42 22.89 28.45 -17.41
C PRO A 42 23.32 27.12 -18.03
N ALA A 43 22.40 26.51 -18.78
CA ALA A 43 22.64 25.22 -19.38
C ALA A 43 23.95 25.29 -20.19
N PRO A 44 24.88 24.33 -20.02
CA PRO A 44 26.02 24.24 -20.92
C PRO A 44 25.49 24.17 -22.37
N PRO A 45 26.21 24.74 -23.35
CA PRO A 45 25.81 24.65 -24.75
C PRO A 45 25.53 23.19 -25.08
N ALA A 46 24.36 22.94 -25.69
CA ALA A 46 23.94 21.59 -26.02
C ALA A 46 25.06 20.92 -26.83
N PRO A 47 25.49 19.69 -26.45
CA PRO A 47 26.41 18.94 -27.28
C PRO A 47 25.80 18.81 -28.69
N PRO A 48 26.61 18.82 -29.75
CA PRO A 48 26.12 18.61 -31.10
C PRO A 48 25.27 17.34 -31.13
N ALA A 49 24.10 17.42 -31.76
CA ALA A 49 23.18 16.29 -31.84
C ALA A 49 23.94 15.08 -32.38
N PRO A 50 23.84 13.90 -31.72
CA PRO A 50 24.43 12.69 -32.26
C PRO A 50 23.86 12.46 -33.66
N PRO A 51 24.66 11.92 -34.60
CA PRO A 51 24.16 11.58 -35.93
C PRO A 51 22.95 10.66 -35.78
N ALA A 52 21.91 10.92 -36.58
CA ALA A 52 20.71 10.11 -36.57
C ALA A 52 21.09 8.62 -36.74
N PRO A 53 20.54 7.72 -35.91
CA PRO A 53 20.79 6.29 -36.10
C PRO A 53 20.34 5.87 -37.50
N PRO A 54 21.06 4.95 -38.17
CA PRO A 54 20.62 4.42 -39.44
C PRO A 54 19.21 3.85 -39.31
N ALA A 55 18.37 4.09 -40.31
CA ALA A 55 17.02 3.55 -40.34
C ALA A 55 17.08 2.02 -40.14
N PRO A 56 16.24 1.45 -39.26
CA PRO A 56 16.22 0.01 -39.08
C PRO A 56 15.87 -0.68 -40.41
N PRO A 57 16.46 -1.85 -40.70
CA PRO A 57 16.12 -2.61 -41.90
C PRO A 57 14.62 -2.94 -41.88
N VAL A 58 13.94 -2.60 -42.98
CA VAL A 58 12.53 -2.95 -43.20
C VAL A 58 12.45 -4.47 -43.32
N MET A 59 12.10 -5.14 -42.23
CA MET A 59 11.85 -6.58 -42.27
C MET A 59 10.56 -6.86 -43.07
N PRO A 60 10.55 -7.87 -43.94
CA PRO A 60 9.34 -8.30 -44.63
C PRO A 60 8.31 -8.80 -43.62
N ALA A 61 7.05 -8.41 -43.83
CA ALA A 61 5.94 -8.83 -42.99
C ALA A 61 5.81 -10.37 -42.98
N PRO A 62 5.59 -11.00 -41.81
CA PRO A 62 5.40 -12.44 -41.74
C PRO A 62 4.13 -12.87 -42.48
N PRO A 63 4.12 -14.10 -43.06
CA PRO A 63 2.94 -14.64 -43.71
C PRO A 63 1.79 -14.79 -42.71
N VAL A 64 0.60 -14.33 -43.13
CA VAL A 64 -0.62 -14.37 -42.33
C VAL A 64 -1.13 -15.81 -42.28
N THR A 65 -0.99 -16.48 -41.13
CA THR A 65 -1.55 -17.82 -40.93
C THR A 65 -3.08 -17.74 -40.82
N PRO A 66 -3.86 -18.56 -41.55
CA PRO A 66 -5.31 -18.58 -41.40
C PRO A 66 -5.69 -19.11 -40.01
N ALA A 67 -6.50 -18.35 -39.27
CA ALA A 67 -6.98 -18.72 -37.95
C ALA A 67 -7.87 -19.98 -38.03
N LEU A 68 -7.45 -21.06 -37.35
CA LEU A 68 -8.32 -22.22 -37.12
C LEU A 68 -9.55 -21.79 -36.32
N ARG A 69 -10.72 -22.11 -36.86
CA ARG A 69 -12.03 -21.89 -36.26
C ARG A 69 -12.13 -22.68 -34.94
N PRO A 70 -12.42 -22.06 -33.79
CA PRO A 70 -12.53 -22.80 -32.53
C PRO A 70 -13.73 -23.76 -32.56
N ALA A 71 -13.47 -25.01 -32.17
CA ALA A 71 -14.51 -26.02 -31.97
C ALA A 71 -15.48 -25.58 -30.87
N ARG A 72 -16.77 -25.75 -31.14
CA ARG A 72 -17.87 -25.40 -30.24
C ARG A 72 -17.73 -26.16 -28.92
N PRO A 73 -17.72 -25.51 -27.74
CA PRO A 73 -17.66 -26.21 -26.46
C PRO A 73 -18.92 -27.06 -26.23
N PRO A 74 -18.80 -28.23 -25.56
CA PRO A 74 -19.96 -29.00 -25.13
C PRO A 74 -20.78 -28.24 -24.08
N ALA A 75 -22.10 -28.43 -24.11
CA ALA A 75 -23.04 -27.78 -23.20
C ALA A 75 -22.73 -28.11 -21.71
N PRO A 76 -22.94 -27.16 -20.78
CA PRO A 76 -22.73 -27.37 -19.36
C PRO A 76 -23.72 -28.40 -18.82
N ARG A 77 -23.20 -29.45 -18.17
CA ARG A 77 -24.01 -30.41 -17.40
C ARG A 77 -24.52 -29.70 -16.15
N ARG A 78 -25.83 -29.72 -15.96
CA ARG A 78 -26.52 -29.19 -14.79
C ARG A 78 -26.05 -29.98 -13.54
N PRO A 79 -25.48 -29.33 -12.50
CA PRO A 79 -25.16 -30.03 -11.27
C PRO A 79 -26.46 -30.42 -10.52
N PRO A 80 -26.46 -31.56 -9.81
CA PRO A 80 -27.59 -31.97 -8.99
C PRO A 80 -27.77 -31.02 -7.81
N ASP A 81 -29.03 -30.76 -7.46
CA ASP A 81 -29.45 -29.96 -6.32
C ASP A 81 -28.81 -30.50 -5.02
N GLY A 82 -27.79 -29.80 -4.54
CA GLY A 82 -26.96 -30.22 -3.41
C GLY A 82 -26.65 -29.06 -2.49
N GLU A 83 -27.49 -28.95 -1.46
CA GLU A 83 -27.34 -28.25 -0.18
C GLU A 83 -26.94 -26.76 -0.18
N PRO A 84 -27.69 -25.90 0.57
CA PRO A 84 -27.19 -24.56 0.89
C PRO A 84 -25.93 -24.73 1.72
N SER A 85 -24.78 -24.59 1.05
CA SER A 85 -23.49 -24.39 1.70
C SER A 85 -23.63 -23.16 2.58
N THR A 86 -23.95 -23.41 3.85
CA THR A 86 -23.83 -22.44 4.92
C THR A 86 -22.34 -22.24 5.06
N THR A 87 -21.80 -21.34 4.25
CA THR A 87 -20.48 -20.77 4.46
C THR A 87 -20.46 -20.36 5.93
N PRO A 88 -19.57 -20.94 6.76
CA PRO A 88 -19.48 -20.55 8.15
C PRO A 88 -19.22 -19.04 8.15
N ILE A 89 -20.20 -18.28 8.65
CA ILE A 89 -20.08 -16.84 8.82
C ILE A 89 -18.80 -16.66 9.64
N PRO A 90 -17.73 -16.08 9.08
CA PRO A 90 -16.49 -15.93 9.82
C PRO A 90 -16.80 -15.08 11.03
N ALA A 91 -16.47 -15.60 12.22
CA ALA A 91 -16.64 -14.88 13.46
C ALA A 91 -16.06 -13.45 13.31
N PRO A 92 -16.70 -12.43 13.90
CA PRO A 92 -16.25 -11.05 13.77
C PRO A 92 -14.79 -10.95 14.24
N ARG A 93 -13.87 -10.79 13.28
CA ARG A 93 -12.45 -10.60 13.56
C ARG A 93 -12.31 -9.29 14.34
N ALA A 94 -11.73 -9.37 15.54
CA ALA A 94 -11.50 -8.21 16.38
C ALA A 94 -10.69 -7.16 15.59
N VAL A 95 -11.18 -5.92 15.62
CA VAL A 95 -10.45 -4.78 15.05
C VAL A 95 -9.40 -4.36 16.07
N LEU A 96 -8.15 -4.28 15.64
CA LEU A 96 -7.03 -3.89 16.50
C LEU A 96 -7.18 -2.45 17.01
N ASP A 97 -6.68 -2.20 18.23
CA ASP A 97 -6.71 -0.87 18.85
C ASP A 97 -5.77 0.10 18.10
N PRO A 98 -6.27 1.24 17.59
CA PRO A 98 -5.49 2.18 16.80
C PRO A 98 -4.57 3.08 17.66
N ASP A 99 -3.31 2.71 17.83
CA ASP A 99 -2.34 3.52 18.60
C ASP A 99 -1.34 4.26 17.70
N ARG A 100 -0.77 3.57 16.71
CA ARG A 100 0.29 4.07 15.84
C ARG A 100 -0.12 4.13 14.38
N GLU A 101 0.27 5.22 13.72
CA GLU A 101 0.11 5.36 12.28
C GLU A 101 1.22 4.65 11.51
N VAL A 102 0.83 3.83 10.53
CA VAL A 102 1.72 3.01 9.73
C VAL A 102 1.39 3.19 8.25
N VAL A 103 2.40 3.62 7.51
CA VAL A 103 2.31 3.87 6.07
C VAL A 103 2.40 2.54 5.33
N VAL A 104 1.47 2.34 4.40
CA VAL A 104 1.53 1.22 3.46
C VAL A 104 2.58 1.56 2.38
N THR A 105 3.10 0.54 1.72
CA THR A 105 4.01 0.72 0.59
C THR A 105 3.44 0.00 -0.62
N ARG A 106 3.81 0.46 -1.81
CA ARG A 106 3.35 -0.09 -3.11
C ARG A 106 1.87 0.15 -3.39
N GLU A 107 1.27 1.18 -2.79
CA GLU A 107 -0.11 1.57 -3.10
C GLU A 107 -0.24 2.06 -4.55
N GLU A 108 0.84 2.53 -5.18
CA GLU A 108 0.88 2.95 -6.57
C GLU A 108 0.52 1.83 -7.56
N ASP A 109 0.76 0.56 -7.19
CA ASP A 109 0.41 -0.61 -8.01
C ASP A 109 -1.09 -0.96 -7.92
N HIS A 110 -1.82 -0.33 -7.00
CA HIS A 110 -3.19 -0.69 -6.61
C HIS A 110 -4.16 0.50 -6.59
N GLN A 111 -3.88 1.53 -7.40
CA GLN A 111 -4.68 2.75 -7.49
C GLN A 111 -6.12 2.49 -7.97
N ASP A 112 -6.35 1.45 -8.76
CA ASP A 112 -7.68 1.02 -9.21
C ASP A 112 -8.57 0.58 -8.04
N VAL A 113 -7.98 -0.11 -7.06
CA VAL A 113 -8.68 -0.54 -5.85
C VAL A 113 -9.04 0.69 -5.01
N LEU A 114 -8.07 1.55 -4.74
CA LEU A 114 -8.23 2.71 -3.87
C LEU A 114 -9.18 3.75 -4.44
N ALA A 115 -9.18 3.95 -5.76
CA ALA A 115 -10.13 4.82 -6.45
C ALA A 115 -11.59 4.37 -6.29
N GLY A 116 -11.82 3.07 -6.04
CA GLY A 116 -13.15 2.55 -5.74
C GLY A 116 -13.69 2.99 -4.37
N HIS A 117 -12.79 3.33 -3.43
CA HIS A 117 -13.14 3.67 -2.05
C HIS A 117 -13.07 5.15 -1.74
N HIS A 118 -12.28 5.92 -2.49
CA HIS A 118 -12.11 7.34 -2.25
C HIS A 118 -12.18 8.14 -3.55
N ARG A 119 -12.75 9.35 -3.46
CA ARG A 119 -12.82 10.28 -4.60
C ARG A 119 -11.77 11.38 -4.43
N PRO A 120 -11.02 11.74 -5.48
CA PRO A 120 -10.09 12.86 -5.42
C PRO A 120 -10.80 14.15 -4.95
N GLY A 121 -10.21 14.85 -3.98
CA GLY A 121 -10.78 16.08 -3.42
C GLY A 121 -11.87 15.88 -2.36
N ALA A 122 -12.26 14.64 -2.05
CA ALA A 122 -13.16 14.35 -0.95
C ALA A 122 -12.43 14.39 0.41
N THR A 123 -13.20 14.40 1.49
CA THR A 123 -12.66 14.25 2.84
C THR A 123 -12.03 12.88 3.03
N PRO A 124 -10.95 12.75 3.84
CA PRO A 124 -10.31 11.48 4.13
C PRO A 124 -11.33 10.40 4.49
N THR A 125 -11.26 9.25 3.82
CA THR A 125 -12.29 8.21 3.95
C THR A 125 -11.80 7.11 4.90
N PRO A 126 -12.48 6.90 6.04
CA PRO A 126 -12.13 5.83 6.95
C PRO A 126 -12.45 4.48 6.32
N VAL A 127 -11.51 3.55 6.40
CA VAL A 127 -11.63 2.19 5.86
C VAL A 127 -11.23 1.16 6.90
N THR A 128 -11.73 -0.07 6.75
CA THR A 128 -11.23 -1.23 7.49
C THR A 128 -10.43 -2.08 6.53
N VAL A 129 -9.18 -2.36 6.87
CA VAL A 129 -8.31 -3.22 6.07
C VAL A 129 -8.01 -4.51 6.82
N GLU A 130 -7.56 -5.51 6.09
CA GLU A 130 -7.07 -6.77 6.63
C GLU A 130 -5.55 -6.87 6.44
N LEU A 131 -4.83 -7.26 7.48
CA LEU A 131 -3.42 -7.62 7.39
C LEU A 131 -3.29 -9.13 7.20
N TRP A 132 -2.48 -9.53 6.25
CA TRP A 132 -2.25 -10.94 5.89
C TRP A 132 -0.75 -11.25 5.90
N SER A 133 -0.39 -12.45 6.38
CA SER A 133 0.96 -12.97 6.24
C SER A 133 1.25 -13.20 4.76
N SER A 134 2.35 -12.67 4.26
CA SER A 134 2.73 -12.77 2.85
C SER A 134 4.25 -12.82 2.72
N THR A 135 4.72 -12.90 1.48
CA THR A 135 6.13 -12.78 1.15
C THR A 135 6.31 -11.67 0.13
N VAL A 136 7.40 -10.91 0.24
CA VAL A 136 7.75 -9.89 -0.73
C VAL A 136 7.85 -10.53 -2.11
N THR A 137 7.06 -10.04 -3.07
CA THR A 137 6.94 -10.66 -4.39
C THR A 137 8.00 -10.16 -5.38
N ARG A 138 8.58 -8.98 -5.13
CA ARG A 138 9.46 -8.26 -6.08
C ARG A 138 10.59 -7.50 -5.37
N GLY A 139 11.69 -7.28 -6.10
CA GLY A 139 12.84 -6.49 -5.65
C GLY A 139 13.91 -7.29 -4.92
N LYS A 140 14.87 -6.57 -4.31
CA LYS A 140 16.03 -7.16 -3.60
C LYS A 140 15.64 -8.09 -2.44
N TYR A 141 14.48 -7.85 -1.84
CA TYR A 141 13.96 -8.58 -0.67
C TYR A 141 12.97 -9.68 -1.06
N ARG A 142 12.92 -10.11 -2.33
CA ARG A 142 11.95 -11.13 -2.78
C ARG A 142 12.12 -12.42 -1.98
N GLY A 143 11.00 -12.94 -1.47
CA GLY A 143 10.97 -14.15 -0.64
C GLY A 143 11.03 -13.87 0.86
N ASP A 144 11.39 -12.65 1.27
CA ASP A 144 11.36 -12.26 2.68
C ASP A 144 9.91 -12.13 3.17
N TYR A 145 9.72 -12.28 4.48
CA TYR A 145 8.41 -12.11 5.12
C TYR A 145 7.90 -10.67 4.95
N ALA A 146 6.63 -10.54 4.58
CA ALA A 146 5.93 -9.27 4.49
C ALA A 146 4.54 -9.37 5.10
N VAL A 147 4.04 -8.26 5.62
CA VAL A 147 2.63 -8.12 5.96
C VAL A 147 1.94 -7.42 4.79
N GLU A 148 1.07 -8.16 4.11
CA GLU A 148 0.24 -7.64 3.02
C GLU A 148 -0.99 -6.94 3.59
N VAL A 149 -1.34 -5.79 2.99
CA VAL A 149 -2.53 -5.03 3.36
C VAL A 149 -3.60 -5.25 2.29
N ARG A 150 -4.80 -5.64 2.73
CA ARG A 150 -5.95 -5.88 1.85
C ARG A 150 -7.13 -5.01 2.23
N LEU A 151 -7.80 -4.46 1.22
CA LEU A 151 -9.07 -3.76 1.35
C LEU A 151 -10.13 -4.58 0.59
N ASP A 152 -11.19 -4.97 1.29
CA ASP A 152 -12.25 -5.84 0.76
C ASP A 152 -11.73 -7.09 0.03
N GLY A 153 -10.71 -7.72 0.62
CA GLY A 153 -10.06 -8.93 0.10
C GLY A 153 -9.10 -8.69 -1.08
N ARG A 154 -8.98 -7.46 -1.58
CA ARG A 154 -8.04 -7.09 -2.64
C ARG A 154 -6.76 -6.50 -2.05
N ARG A 155 -5.61 -6.93 -2.56
CA ARG A 155 -4.30 -6.37 -2.16
C ARG A 155 -4.22 -4.90 -2.54
N ILE A 156 -3.84 -4.06 -1.58
CA ILE A 156 -3.60 -2.62 -1.78
C ILE A 156 -2.16 -2.20 -1.51
N GLY A 157 -1.34 -3.10 -0.97
CA GLY A 157 0.07 -2.85 -0.73
C GLY A 157 0.65 -3.79 0.31
N GLU A 158 1.79 -3.41 0.87
CA GLU A 158 2.50 -4.15 1.92
C GLU A 158 3.10 -3.19 2.94
N LEU A 159 3.25 -3.62 4.18
CA LEU A 159 3.96 -2.84 5.19
C LEU A 159 5.46 -2.82 4.88
N ALA A 160 6.12 -1.68 5.13
CA ALA A 160 7.58 -1.59 5.05
C ALA A 160 8.26 -2.69 5.87
N ALA A 161 9.42 -3.20 5.41
CA ALA A 161 10.07 -4.39 5.97
C ALA A 161 10.22 -4.37 7.50
N ALA A 162 10.66 -3.24 8.08
CA ALA A 162 10.79 -3.08 9.52
C ALA A 162 9.45 -3.22 10.27
N MET A 163 8.37 -2.70 9.69
CA MET A 163 7.02 -2.80 10.25
C MET A 163 6.44 -4.20 10.04
N SER A 164 6.69 -4.82 8.88
CA SER A 164 6.34 -6.22 8.64
C SER A 164 6.97 -7.16 9.69
N ALA A 165 8.25 -6.97 10.02
CA ALA A 165 8.92 -7.73 11.06
C ALA A 165 8.29 -7.50 12.45
N ARG A 166 7.96 -6.24 12.77
CA ARG A 166 7.36 -5.87 14.05
C ARG A 166 5.97 -6.48 14.26
N TYR A 167 5.12 -6.50 13.23
CA TYR A 167 3.77 -7.08 13.31
C TYR A 167 3.68 -8.55 12.94
N ARG A 168 4.81 -9.20 12.62
CA ARG A 168 4.84 -10.61 12.22
C ARG A 168 4.15 -11.51 13.23
N HIS A 169 4.54 -11.42 14.49
CA HIS A 169 4.00 -12.31 15.53
C HIS A 169 2.49 -12.16 15.68
N LEU A 170 1.97 -10.94 15.56
CA LEU A 170 0.55 -10.65 15.66
C LEU A 170 -0.23 -11.36 14.54
N VAL A 171 0.24 -11.27 13.30
CA VAL A 171 -0.44 -11.88 12.13
C VAL A 171 -0.24 -13.40 12.10
N ASP A 172 0.94 -13.91 12.50
CA ASP A 172 1.22 -15.34 12.53
C ASP A 172 0.37 -16.08 13.58
N VAL A 173 0.14 -15.46 14.76
CA VAL A 173 -0.63 -16.08 15.86
C VAL A 173 -2.13 -15.88 15.70
N ALA A 174 -2.58 -14.66 15.38
CA ALA A 174 -4.00 -14.35 15.26
C ALA A 174 -4.59 -14.69 13.89
N GLY A 175 -3.73 -15.01 12.90
CA GLY A 175 -4.13 -15.10 11.50
C GLY A 175 -4.43 -13.71 10.92
N PRO A 176 -5.25 -13.64 9.86
CA PRO A 176 -5.61 -12.36 9.28
C PRO A 176 -6.36 -11.46 10.27
N VAL A 177 -5.82 -10.27 10.52
CA VAL A 177 -6.35 -9.30 11.48
C VAL A 177 -6.93 -8.08 10.80
N ARG A 178 -7.92 -7.45 11.42
CA ARG A 178 -8.54 -6.22 10.91
C ARG A 178 -7.98 -5.00 11.62
N CYS A 179 -7.68 -3.96 10.88
CA CYS A 179 -7.31 -2.67 11.46
C CYS A 179 -8.00 -1.52 10.72
N ARG A 180 -8.06 -0.36 11.38
CA ARG A 180 -8.59 0.86 10.80
C ARG A 180 -7.52 1.53 9.98
N GLY A 181 -7.92 2.17 8.89
CA GLY A 181 -7.07 3.05 8.10
C GLY A 181 -7.86 4.22 7.56
N VAL A 182 -7.15 5.13 6.92
CA VAL A 182 -7.72 6.30 6.25
C VAL A 182 -7.15 6.37 4.84
N VAL A 183 -8.04 6.42 3.85
CA VAL A 183 -7.65 6.65 2.47
C VAL A 183 -7.67 8.15 2.20
N THR A 184 -6.60 8.65 1.64
CA THR A 184 -6.46 10.03 1.17
C THR A 184 -6.01 10.05 -0.28
N HIS A 185 -6.19 11.19 -0.96
CA HIS A 185 -5.66 11.40 -2.30
C HIS A 185 -4.69 12.58 -2.31
N ASP A 186 -3.43 12.30 -2.61
CA ASP A 186 -2.40 13.32 -2.86
C ASP A 186 -2.32 13.56 -4.38
N GLY A 187 -2.57 14.79 -4.82
CA GLY A 187 -2.56 15.15 -6.24
C GLY A 187 -1.26 14.84 -7.00
N ARG A 188 -0.14 14.59 -6.30
CA ARG A 188 1.13 14.19 -6.92
C ARG A 188 1.40 12.69 -6.87
N ARG A 189 0.90 12.00 -5.85
CA ARG A 189 1.24 10.59 -5.55
C ARG A 189 0.06 9.62 -5.75
N GLY A 190 -1.13 10.14 -6.02
CA GLY A 190 -2.36 9.36 -6.12
C GLY A 190 -2.96 9.06 -4.74
N PHE A 191 -3.72 7.97 -4.67
CA PHE A 191 -4.33 7.48 -3.45
C PHE A 191 -3.29 6.87 -2.51
N GLN A 192 -3.39 7.21 -1.24
CA GLN A 192 -2.54 6.73 -0.15
C GLN A 192 -3.41 6.17 0.97
N VAL A 193 -2.85 5.22 1.73
CA VAL A 193 -3.54 4.62 2.87
C VAL A 193 -2.66 4.68 4.11
N ASP A 194 -3.16 5.36 5.14
CA ASP A 194 -2.54 5.42 6.45
C ASP A 194 -3.27 4.48 7.40
N LEU A 195 -2.58 3.46 7.93
CA LEU A 195 -3.16 2.50 8.85
C LEU A 195 -2.97 2.95 10.29
N LYS A 196 -3.91 2.58 11.15
CA LYS A 196 -3.79 2.72 12.60
C LYS A 196 -3.66 1.32 13.22
N LEU A 197 -2.47 1.01 13.70
CA LEU A 197 -2.10 -0.28 14.28
C LEU A 197 -1.76 -0.15 15.76
N PRO A 198 -1.89 -1.22 16.55
CA PRO A 198 -1.55 -1.17 17.97
C PRO A 198 -0.04 -1.01 18.15
N ASP A 199 0.37 -0.39 19.26
CA ASP A 199 1.78 -0.35 19.63
C ASP A 199 2.20 -1.70 20.20
N VAL A 200 2.80 -2.53 19.35
CA VAL A 200 3.36 -3.83 19.75
C VAL A 200 4.82 -3.59 20.14
N VAL A 201 5.05 -3.32 21.43
CA VAL A 201 6.40 -3.10 22.00
C VAL A 201 7.06 -4.44 22.31
#